data_AF-A0A5B0W0I9-F1
#
_entry.id   AF-A0A5B0W0I9-F1
#
_cell.length_a   1.000
_cell.length_b   1.000
_cell.length_c   1.000
_cell.angle_alpha   90.00
_cell.angle_beta   90.00
_cell.angle_gamma   90.00
#
_symmetry.space_group_name_H-M   'P 1'
#
loop_
_entity.id
_entity.type
_entity.pdbx_description
1 polymer ?
#
loop_
_entity_poly.entity_id
_entity_poly.type
_entity_poly.pdbx_seq_one_letter_code
_entity_poly.pdbx_strand_id
1 'polypeptide(L)'
;MERLKRLAQGGLSQNELEVIKRVFDLVTRQSWFDDTQYSREGFAAALVSLFRCGMNNPTQLERIAMFWALSDFSKSMSNAQRTKLRSLYGRYEAERQVCY
;
A
#
# COMPACT_ATOMS: atom_id res chain seq x y z
N MET A 1 -5.15 -10.75 -1.36
CA MET A 1 -4.92 -10.67 -2.83
C MET A 1 -6.15 -10.21 -3.62
N GLU A 2 -7.38 -10.56 -3.22
CA GLU A 2 -8.59 -10.16 -3.99
C GLU A 2 -8.91 -8.66 -3.99
N ARG A 3 -8.55 -7.94 -2.92
CA ARG A 3 -8.66 -6.46 -2.85
C ARG A 3 -7.70 -5.77 -3.85
N LEU A 4 -6.47 -6.27 -3.98
CA LEU A 4 -5.49 -5.76 -4.96
C LEU A 4 -5.99 -5.97 -6.40
N LYS A 5 -6.52 -7.16 -6.70
CA LYS A 5 -7.13 -7.44 -8.02
C LYS A 5 -8.30 -6.51 -8.32
N ARG A 6 -9.16 -6.23 -7.34
CA ARG A 6 -10.27 -5.28 -7.48
C ARG A 6 -9.82 -3.82 -7.64
N LEU A 7 -8.74 -3.41 -6.98
CA LEU A 7 -8.15 -2.08 -7.14
C LEU A 7 -7.46 -1.89 -8.51
N ALA A 8 -6.92 -2.97 -9.07
CA ALA A 8 -6.22 -2.95 -10.35
C ALA A 8 -7.13 -3.15 -11.59
N GLN A 9 -8.35 -3.68 -11.39
CA GLN A 9 -9.28 -4.09 -12.45
C GLN A 9 -9.75 -2.99 -13.42
N GLY A 10 -9.40 -1.72 -13.19
CA GLY A 10 -9.85 -0.60 -14.01
C GLY A 10 -8.76 0.22 -14.73
N GLY A 11 -7.47 -0.09 -14.62
CA GLY A 11 -6.47 0.81 -15.24
C GLY A 11 -4.99 0.44 -15.15
N LEU A 12 -4.63 -0.77 -14.71
CA LEU A 12 -3.23 -1.21 -14.69
C LEU A 12 -3.05 -2.35 -15.70
N SER A 13 -2.08 -2.22 -16.59
CA SER A 13 -1.61 -3.28 -17.47
C SER A 13 -0.96 -4.41 -16.68
N GLN A 14 -0.86 -5.59 -17.29
CA GLN A 14 -0.28 -6.77 -16.66
C GLN A 14 1.16 -6.55 -16.19
N ASN A 15 1.96 -5.81 -16.95
CA ASN A 15 3.34 -5.47 -16.58
C ASN A 15 3.40 -4.58 -15.33
N GLU A 16 2.48 -3.63 -15.20
CA GLU A 16 2.41 -2.73 -14.04
C GLU A 16 1.98 -3.48 -12.78
N LEU A 17 1.05 -4.42 -12.93
CA LEU A 17 0.66 -5.35 -11.88
C LEU A 17 1.84 -6.22 -11.41
N GLU A 18 2.70 -6.68 -12.32
CA GLU A 18 3.90 -7.43 -11.96
C GLU A 18 4.91 -6.59 -11.19
N VAL A 19 5.12 -5.33 -11.60
CA VAL A 19 6.01 -4.40 -10.87
C VAL A 19 5.47 -4.13 -9.46
N ILE A 20 4.19 -3.80 -9.32
CA ILE A 20 3.53 -3.57 -8.03
C ILE A 20 3.65 -4.81 -7.14
N LYS A 21 3.38 -6.00 -7.69
CA LYS A 21 3.48 -7.25 -6.95
C LYS A 21 4.91 -7.52 -6.48
N ARG A 22 5.91 -7.29 -7.33
CA ARG A 22 7.34 -7.47 -6.98
C ARG A 22 7.75 -6.56 -5.83
N VAL A 23 7.40 -5.28 -5.88
CA VAL A 23 7.71 -4.32 -4.81
C VAL A 23 6.96 -4.69 -3.53
N PHE A 24 5.69 -5.10 -3.65
CA PHE A 24 4.90 -5.57 -2.51
C PHE A 24 5.56 -6.76 -1.80
N ASP A 25 5.94 -7.80 -2.55
CA ASP A 25 6.65 -8.97 -2.02
C ASP A 25 7.99 -8.58 -1.38
N LEU A 26 8.76 -7.68 -1.99
CA LEU A 26 10.07 -7.27 -1.49
C LEU A 26 9.99 -6.57 -0.14
N VAL A 27 9.00 -5.70 0.03
CA VAL A 27 8.80 -4.91 1.25
C VAL A 27 8.17 -5.74 2.37
N THR A 28 7.17 -6.57 2.05
CA THR A 28 6.48 -7.41 3.06
C THR A 28 7.36 -8.54 3.60
N ARG A 29 8.39 -8.97 2.87
CA ARG A 29 9.38 -9.95 3.35
C ARG A 29 10.39 -9.36 4.35
N GLN A 30 10.42 -8.05 4.52
CA GLN A 30 11.36 -7.42 5.43
C GLN A 30 11.01 -7.74 6.89
N SER A 31 12.02 -8.04 7.70
CA SER A 31 11.83 -8.44 9.11
C SER A 31 11.18 -7.36 9.98
N TRP A 32 11.34 -6.10 9.59
CA TRP A 32 10.75 -4.94 10.25
C TRP A 32 9.30 -4.65 9.84
N PHE A 33 8.81 -5.22 8.73
CA PHE A 33 7.46 -4.97 8.23
C PHE A 33 6.42 -5.64 9.14
N ASP A 34 5.35 -4.92 9.47
CA ASP A 34 4.23 -5.46 10.24
C ASP A 34 3.36 -6.37 9.38
N ASP A 35 3.45 -7.68 9.62
CA ASP A 35 2.84 -8.69 8.76
C ASP A 35 1.32 -8.89 8.96
N THR A 36 0.69 -8.00 9.73
CA THR A 36 -0.76 -8.06 9.95
C THR A 36 -1.52 -7.86 8.64
N GLN A 37 -2.72 -8.46 8.55
CA GLN A 37 -3.58 -8.29 7.38
C GLN A 37 -3.88 -6.81 7.12
N TYR A 38 -4.10 -6.02 8.17
CA TYR A 38 -4.33 -4.59 8.09
C TYR A 38 -3.18 -3.85 7.39
N SER A 39 -1.94 -4.09 7.83
CA SER A 39 -0.75 -3.45 7.27
C SER A 39 -0.47 -3.89 5.84
N ARG A 40 -0.67 -5.17 5.52
CA ARG A 40 -0.58 -5.69 4.15
C ARG A 40 -1.62 -5.06 3.22
N GLU A 41 -2.86 -4.93 3.65
CA GLU A 41 -3.93 -4.33 2.83
C GLU A 41 -3.76 -2.83 2.67
N GLY A 42 -3.39 -2.10 3.72
CA GLY A 42 -3.08 -0.68 3.67
C GLY A 42 -1.89 -0.37 2.77
N PHE A 43 -0.82 -1.16 2.88
CA PHE A 43 0.36 -1.00 2.04
C PHE A 43 0.07 -1.29 0.57
N ALA A 44 -0.71 -2.33 0.27
CA ALA A 44 -1.15 -2.62 -1.09
C ALA A 44 -1.95 -1.47 -1.72
N ALA A 45 -2.88 -0.86 -0.96
CA ALA A 45 -3.65 0.28 -1.43
C ALA A 45 -2.76 1.51 -1.68
N ALA A 46 -1.81 1.78 -0.77
CA ALA A 46 -0.84 2.85 -0.92
C ALA A 46 0.02 2.67 -2.18
N LEU A 47 0.49 1.45 -2.45
CA LEU A 47 1.33 1.14 -3.62
C LEU A 47 0.59 1.40 -4.93
N VAL A 48 -0.68 0.98 -5.01
CA VAL A 48 -1.53 1.22 -6.18
C VAL A 48 -1.78 2.72 -6.36
N SER A 49 -1.98 3.46 -5.26
CA SER A 49 -2.16 4.92 -5.32
C SER A 49 -0.92 5.63 -5.85
N LEU A 50 0.27 5.28 -5.34
CA LEU A 50 1.56 5.82 -5.82
C LEU A 50 1.75 5.57 -7.31
N PHE A 51 1.46 4.34 -7.76
CA PHE A 51 1.55 3.99 -9.16
C PHE A 51 0.59 4.84 -10.03
N ARG A 52 -0.67 5.00 -9.60
CA ARG A 52 -1.66 5.82 -10.32
C ARG A 52 -1.33 7.32 -10.34
N CYS A 53 -0.53 7.81 -9.38
CA CYS A 53 0.02 9.17 -9.40
C CYS A 53 1.15 9.38 -10.42
N GLY A 54 1.49 8.38 -11.23
CA GLY A 54 2.49 8.49 -12.29
C GLY A 54 3.90 8.08 -11.85
N MET A 55 4.06 7.43 -10.69
CA MET A 55 5.34 6.82 -10.30
C MET A 55 5.54 5.49 -11.02
N ASN A 56 5.83 5.58 -12.31
CA ASN A 56 5.92 4.42 -13.21
C ASN A 56 7.36 3.86 -13.30
N ASN A 57 8.34 4.55 -12.71
CA ASN A 57 9.73 4.06 -12.65
C ASN A 57 9.85 3.00 -11.53
N PRO A 58 10.21 1.74 -11.84
CA PRO A 58 10.23 0.65 -10.85
C PRO A 58 11.18 0.91 -9.67
N THR A 59 12.37 1.46 -9.94
CA THR A 59 13.39 1.73 -8.91
C THR A 59 12.96 2.86 -7.98
N GLN A 60 12.30 3.89 -8.53
CA GLN A 60 11.75 4.98 -7.72
C GLN A 60 10.57 4.50 -6.88
N LEU A 61 9.67 3.72 -7.48
CA LEU A 61 8.53 3.13 -6.79
C LEU A 61 8.98 2.26 -5.62
N GLU A 62 9.99 1.40 -5.82
CA GLU A 62 10.56 0.56 -4.77
C GLU A 62 11.10 1.39 -3.61
N ARG A 63 11.94 2.40 -3.89
CA ARG A 63 12.52 3.25 -2.84
C ARG A 63 11.44 3.96 -2.03
N ILE A 64 10.46 4.57 -2.71
CA ILE A 64 9.40 5.33 -2.05
C ILE A 64 8.50 4.40 -1.24
N ALA A 65 8.14 3.24 -1.81
CA ALA A 65 7.38 2.21 -1.12
C ALA A 65 8.10 1.71 0.14
N MET A 66 9.43 1.53 0.09
CA MET A 66 10.23 1.09 1.23
C MET A 66 10.29 2.15 2.32
N PHE A 67 10.45 3.43 1.97
CA PHE A 67 10.38 4.55 2.92
C PHE A 67 9.00 4.68 3.57
N TRP A 68 7.93 4.60 2.78
CA TRP A 68 6.55 4.61 3.29
C TRP A 68 6.29 3.42 4.21
N ALA A 69 6.68 2.22 3.79
CA ALA A 69 6.51 1.02 4.61
C ALA A 69 7.26 1.08 5.93
N LEU A 70 8.48 1.63 5.93
CA LEU A 70 9.28 1.76 7.14
C LEU A 70 8.67 2.79 8.12
N SER A 71 8.10 3.87 7.60
CA SER A 71 7.42 4.91 8.41
C SER A 71 6.08 4.42 8.95
N ASP A 72 5.27 3.85 8.07
CA ASP A 72 3.83 3.70 8.28
C ASP A 72 3.39 2.25 8.52
N PHE A 73 4.23 1.27 8.22
CA PHE A 73 3.89 -0.15 8.30
C PHE A 73 4.97 -0.98 9.01
N SER A 74 5.83 -0.33 9.81
CA SER A 74 6.85 -1.00 10.62
C SER A 74 6.29 -1.52 11.94
N LYS A 75 6.83 -2.66 12.42
CA LYS A 75 6.58 -3.20 13.76
C LYS A 75 6.93 -2.20 14.87
N SER A 76 7.95 -1.38 14.65
CA SER A 76 8.43 -0.38 15.63
C SER A 76 7.63 0.92 15.63
N MET A 77 6.59 1.03 14.79
CA MET A 77 5.76 2.22 14.71
C MET A 77 5.02 2.47 16.03
N SER A 78 5.07 3.71 16.53
CA SER A 78 4.38 4.10 17.76
C SER A 78 2.86 3.95 17.61
N ASN A 79 2.15 3.64 18.70
CA ASN A 79 0.69 3.57 18.71
C ASN A 79 0.04 4.90 18.24
N ALA A 80 0.66 6.05 18.50
CA ALA A 80 0.16 7.34 18.01
C ALA A 80 0.24 7.45 16.47
N GLN A 81 1.33 6.96 15.89
CA GLN A 81 1.50 6.88 14.44
C GLN A 81 0.50 5.87 13.86
N ARG A 82 0.34 4.68 14.47
CA ARG A 82 -0.68 3.69 14.05
C ARG A 82 -2.10 4.24 14.08
N THR A 83 -2.46 5.01 15.10
CA THR A 83 -3.80 5.62 15.20
C THR A 83 -4.00 6.67 14.11
N LYS A 84 -2.97 7.48 13.79
CA LYS A 84 -3.01 8.43 12.68
C LYS A 84 -3.18 7.73 11.33
N LEU A 85 -2.45 6.63 11.13
CA LEU A 85 -2.59 5.79 9.93
C LEU A 85 -3.99 5.20 9.82
N ARG A 86 -4.53 4.65 10.92
CA ARG A 86 -5.91 4.15 11.00
C ARG A 86 -6.93 5.22 10.69
N SER A 87 -6.71 6.47 11.09
CA SER A 87 -7.59 7.58 10.71
C SER A 87 -7.51 7.92 9.21
N LEU A 88 -6.31 7.91 8.62
CA LEU A 88 -6.11 8.24 7.21
C LEU A 88 -6.69 7.16 6.28
N TYR A 89 -6.42 5.88 6.57
CA TYR A 89 -6.88 4.77 5.74
C TYR A 89 -8.24 4.21 6.17
N GLY A 90 -8.67 4.43 7.42
CA GLY A 90 -10.04 4.13 7.87
C GLY A 90 -11.07 5.09 7.28
N ARG A 91 -10.70 6.34 6.95
CA ARG A 91 -11.55 7.22 6.14
C ARG A 91 -11.75 6.72 4.72
N TYR A 92 -10.82 5.95 4.16
CA TYR A 92 -11.00 5.31 2.85
C TYR A 92 -12.11 4.24 2.86
N GLU A 93 -12.45 3.66 4.03
CA GLU A 93 -13.63 2.80 4.18
C GLU A 93 -14.92 3.63 4.36
N ALA A 94 -14.85 4.83 4.95
CA ALA A 94 -16.00 5.72 5.12
C ALA A 94 -16.38 6.50 3.84
N GLU A 95 -15.41 6.92 3.02
CA GLU A 95 -15.67 7.69 1.80
C GLU A 95 -16.23 6.83 0.65
N ARG A 96 -16.22 5.49 0.76
CA ARG A 96 -16.95 4.60 -0.17
C ARG A 96 -18.41 4.35 0.23
N GLN A 97 -18.85 4.81 1.41
CA GLN A 97 -20.25 4.73 1.84
C GLN A 97 -21.05 6.01 1.55
N VAL A 98 -20.40 7.04 0.99
CA VAL A 98 -21.01 8.33 0.66
C VAL A 98 -20.76 8.67 -0.82
N CYS A 99 -21.16 7.78 -1.71
CA CYS A 99 -21.52 8.14 -3.08
C CYS A 99 -22.83 7.41 -3.38
N TYR A 100 -23.93 8.03 -2.95
CA TYR A 100 -25.26 7.84 -3.55
C TYR A 100 -25.35 8.70 -4.80
#